data_AF-A0A6L6XTZ8-F1
#
_entry.id   AF-A0A6L6XTZ8-F1
#
_cell.length_a   1.000
_cell.length_b   1.000
_cell.length_c   1.000
_cell.angle_alpha   90.00
_cell.angle_beta   90.00
_cell.angle_gamma   90.00
#
_symmetry.space_group_name_H-M   'P 1'
#
loop_
_entity.id
_entity.type
_entity.pdbx_description
1 polymer ?
#
loop_
_entity_poly.entity_id
_entity_poly.type
_entity_poly.pdbx_seq_one_letter_code
_entity_poly.pdbx_strand_id
1 'polypeptide(L)'
;MSKSKVKDPLAPATGPVLSPRFIVALVLMVLGIAWMAYYYVVVRVDPTVFPAPKPGNPAFMADLGNWNYLIGFGLIFLGLILAAHPSTPLGRGRGVVVGMLGCFIIGLLWICTYYIFSEPTKLEDIPVLNDLGQKNLIVGIGFMAVGFTYATRWE
;
A
#
# COMPACT_ATOMS: atom_id res chain seq x y z
N MET A 1 8.91 -51.29 3.12
CA MET A 1 9.16 -50.26 2.07
C MET A 1 8.31 -49.05 2.38
N SER A 2 8.92 -47.97 2.88
CA SER A 2 8.22 -46.69 3.06
C SER A 2 8.04 -46.07 1.67
N LYS A 3 6.80 -45.97 1.18
CA LYS A 3 6.52 -45.20 -0.03
C LYS A 3 6.76 -43.74 0.31
N SER A 4 7.93 -43.23 -0.09
CA SER A 4 8.16 -41.79 -0.18
C SER A 4 7.03 -41.22 -1.03
N LYS A 5 6.12 -40.45 -0.42
CA LYS A 5 5.14 -39.66 -1.15
C LYS A 5 5.96 -38.68 -1.99
N VAL A 6 6.15 -39.02 -3.27
CA VAL A 6 6.59 -38.06 -4.26
C VAL A 6 5.55 -36.94 -4.20
N LYS A 7 5.93 -35.78 -3.63
CA LYS A 7 5.11 -34.59 -3.69
C LYS A 7 4.94 -34.28 -5.18
N ASP A 8 3.72 -34.40 -5.67
CA ASP A 8 3.39 -34.06 -7.04
C ASP A 8 3.84 -32.60 -7.28
N PRO A 9 4.79 -32.35 -8.19
CA PRO A 9 5.33 -31.02 -8.46
C PRO A 9 4.29 -30.05 -9.04
N LEU A 10 3.14 -30.56 -9.48
CA LEU A 10 2.02 -29.78 -9.99
C LEU A 10 0.89 -29.62 -8.96
N ALA A 11 1.01 -30.22 -7.76
CA ALA A 11 0.00 -30.06 -6.73
C ALA A 11 -0.06 -28.59 -6.27
N PRO A 12 -1.26 -27.98 -6.21
CA PRO A 12 -1.40 -26.61 -5.75
C PRO A 12 -0.88 -26.46 -4.32
N ALA A 13 -0.16 -25.38 -4.04
CA ALA A 13 0.34 -25.05 -2.72
C ALA A 13 -0.81 -24.86 -1.71
N THR A 14 -1.22 -25.94 -1.08
CA THR A 14 -2.27 -25.97 -0.06
C THR A 14 -1.72 -25.53 1.30
N GLY A 15 -2.26 -24.45 1.83
CA GLY A 15 -1.98 -23.95 3.17
C GLY A 15 -3.16 -23.12 3.69
N PRO A 16 -3.23 -22.84 5.00
CA PRO A 16 -4.32 -22.07 5.59
C PRO A 16 -4.50 -20.72 4.88
N VAL A 17 -5.73 -20.41 4.49
CA VAL A 17 -6.06 -19.11 3.87
C VAL A 17 -5.94 -17.96 4.87
N LEU A 18 -6.27 -18.23 6.14
CA LEU A 18 -6.14 -17.30 7.24
C LEU A 18 -4.96 -17.74 8.13
N SER A 19 -3.83 -17.03 8.00
CA SER A 19 -2.69 -17.17 8.91
C SER A 19 -2.58 -15.92 9.80
N PRO A 20 -2.04 -16.03 11.03
CA PRO A 20 -1.86 -14.86 11.90
C PRO A 20 -1.09 -13.72 11.21
N ARG A 21 -0.07 -14.06 10.41
CA ARG A 21 0.70 -13.09 9.63
C ARG A 21 -0.15 -12.39 8.56
N PHE A 22 -1.03 -13.14 7.89
CA PHE A 22 -1.93 -12.55 6.90
C PHE A 22 -2.94 -11.60 7.56
N ILE A 23 -3.45 -11.95 8.74
CA ILE A 23 -4.32 -11.05 9.51
C ILE A 23 -3.57 -9.77 9.90
N VAL A 24 -2.34 -9.89 10.42
CA VAL A 24 -1.51 -8.72 10.75
C VAL A 24 -1.26 -7.86 9.50
N ALA A 25 -0.94 -8.47 8.36
CA ALA A 25 -0.75 -7.76 7.11
C ALA A 25 -2.01 -6.99 6.68
N LEU A 26 -3.18 -7.62 6.74
CA LEU A 26 -4.47 -6.97 6.45
C LEU A 26 -4.74 -5.80 7.40
N VAL A 27 -4.54 -6.01 8.70
CA VAL A 27 -4.72 -4.96 9.72
C VAL A 27 -3.81 -3.78 9.45
N LEU A 28 -2.53 -3.99 9.12
CA LEU A 28 -1.59 -2.91 8.79
C LEU A 28 -2.04 -2.11 7.56
N MET A 29 -2.50 -2.80 6.51
CA MET A 29 -3.01 -2.12 5.31
C MET A 29 -4.27 -1.31 5.61
N VAL A 30 -5.23 -1.90 6.33
CA VAL A 30 -6.48 -1.21 6.71
C VAL A 30 -6.19 -0.02 7.63
N LEU A 31 -5.29 -0.17 8.61
CA LEU A 31 -4.89 0.93 9.48
C LEU A 31 -4.17 2.04 8.71
N GLY A 32 -3.30 1.71 7.76
CA GLY A 32 -2.64 2.70 6.91
C GLY A 32 -3.63 3.48 6.05
N ILE A 33 -4.62 2.80 5.47
CA ILE A 33 -5.70 3.44 4.70
C ILE A 33 -6.57 4.32 5.61
N ALA A 34 -6.99 3.80 6.77
CA ALA A 34 -7.80 4.53 7.72
C ALA A 34 -7.07 5.77 8.27
N TRP A 35 -5.77 5.66 8.53
CA TRP A 35 -4.92 6.78 8.96
C TRP A 35 -4.89 7.90 7.93
N MET A 36 -4.63 7.56 6.65
CA MET A 36 -4.62 8.57 5.58
C MET A 36 -5.99 9.16 5.32
N ALA A 37 -7.05 8.34 5.34
CA ALA A 37 -8.42 8.82 5.15
C ALA A 37 -8.83 9.77 6.27
N TYR A 38 -8.52 9.44 7.53
CA TYR A 38 -8.80 10.31 8.67
C TYR A 38 -8.00 11.61 8.59
N TYR A 39 -6.70 11.53 8.28
CA TYR A 39 -5.87 12.72 8.07
C TYR A 39 -6.46 13.62 6.99
N TYR A 40 -6.79 13.05 5.83
CA TYR A 40 -7.28 13.79 4.66
C TYR A 40 -8.64 14.46 4.91
N VAL A 41 -9.59 13.74 5.53
CA VAL A 41 -10.98 14.20 5.66
C VAL A 41 -11.19 15.06 6.91
N VAL A 42 -10.49 14.76 8.01
CA VAL A 42 -10.81 15.34 9.32
C VAL A 42 -9.76 16.34 9.77
N VAL A 43 -8.47 16.05 9.55
CA VAL A 43 -7.37 16.81 10.17
C VAL A 43 -6.78 17.84 9.22
N ARG A 44 -6.71 17.52 7.92
CA ARG A 44 -6.09 18.34 6.89
C ARG A 44 -6.76 19.71 6.83
N VAL A 45 -5.93 20.75 6.85
CA VAL A 45 -6.34 22.12 6.52
C VAL A 45 -6.02 22.35 5.05
N ASP A 46 -7.00 22.80 4.29
CA ASP A 46 -6.78 23.22 2.91
C ASP A 46 -6.05 24.58 2.89
N PRO A 47 -4.81 24.65 2.36
CA PRO A 47 -4.04 25.90 2.33
C PRO A 47 -4.60 26.92 1.32
N THR A 48 -5.55 26.53 0.46
CA THR A 48 -6.15 27.42 -0.55
C THR A 48 -7.29 28.28 0.01
N VAL A 49 -7.83 27.92 1.18
CA VAL A 49 -8.95 28.63 1.82
C VAL A 49 -8.42 29.70 2.76
N PHE A 50 -8.80 30.96 2.53
CA PHE A 50 -8.45 32.10 3.39
C PHE A 50 -9.69 32.72 4.05
N PRO A 51 -9.70 32.91 5.39
CA PRO A 51 -8.65 32.56 6.35
C PRO A 51 -8.53 31.05 6.56
N ALA A 52 -7.31 30.55 6.81
CA ALA A 52 -7.05 29.13 7.01
C ALA A 52 -7.93 28.57 8.15
N PRO A 53 -8.77 27.55 7.89
CA PRO A 53 -9.55 26.90 8.93
C PRO A 53 -8.66 26.34 10.04
N LYS A 54 -9.19 26.25 11.27
CA LYS A 54 -8.47 25.58 12.37
C LYS A 54 -8.29 24.10 12.04
N PRO A 55 -7.11 23.51 12.28
CA PRO A 55 -6.90 22.08 12.08
C PRO A 55 -7.89 21.24 12.89
N GLY A 56 -8.32 20.12 12.31
CA GLY A 56 -9.15 19.15 13.02
C GLY A 56 -8.38 18.44 14.14
N ASN A 57 -9.12 17.81 15.06
CA ASN A 57 -8.52 17.02 16.12
C ASN A 57 -8.14 15.61 15.63
N PRO A 58 -7.04 15.00 16.14
CA PRO A 58 -6.17 15.49 17.21
C PRO A 58 -4.99 16.36 16.72
N ALA A 59 -4.61 17.37 17.53
CA ALA A 59 -3.58 18.35 17.19
C ALA A 59 -2.22 17.74 16.79
N PHE A 60 -1.80 16.64 17.43
CA PHE A 60 -0.54 15.98 17.06
C PHE A 60 -0.55 15.53 15.58
N MET A 61 -1.70 15.08 15.08
CA MET A 61 -1.82 14.60 13.71
C MET A 61 -1.80 15.77 12.71
N ALA A 62 -2.26 16.95 13.13
CA ALA A 62 -2.11 18.18 12.35
C ALA A 62 -0.63 18.60 12.27
N ASP A 63 0.08 18.56 13.40
CA ASP A 63 1.50 18.97 13.49
C ASP A 63 2.42 18.09 12.63
N LEU A 64 2.07 16.83 12.42
CA LEU A 64 2.82 15.92 11.53
C LEU A 64 2.76 16.35 10.05
N GLY A 65 1.72 17.06 9.62
CA GLY A 65 1.54 17.47 8.22
C GLY A 65 1.71 16.31 7.23
N ASN A 66 2.54 16.49 6.20
CA ASN A 66 2.76 15.48 5.16
C ASN A 66 3.43 14.19 5.68
N TRP A 67 3.96 14.15 6.91
CA TRP A 67 4.46 12.91 7.52
C TRP A 67 3.36 11.88 7.75
N ASN A 68 2.10 12.29 7.86
CA ASN A 68 0.98 11.37 7.96
C ASN A 68 0.86 10.45 6.75
N TYR A 69 1.14 10.96 5.55
CA TYR A 69 1.18 10.13 4.34
C TYR A 69 2.32 9.12 4.37
N LEU A 70 3.49 9.50 4.89
CA LEU A 70 4.61 8.57 5.03
C LEU A 70 4.27 7.43 5.99
N ILE A 71 3.60 7.72 7.11
CA ILE A 71 3.14 6.69 8.05
C ILE A 71 2.09 5.80 7.39
N GLY A 72 1.08 6.39 6.73
CA GLY A 72 0.02 5.65 6.06
C GLY A 72 0.52 4.71 4.96
N PHE A 73 1.29 5.24 4.01
CA PHE A 73 1.91 4.42 2.96
C PHE A 73 2.93 3.43 3.53
N GLY A 74 3.69 3.81 4.56
CA GLY A 74 4.63 2.92 5.24
C GLY A 74 3.93 1.71 5.85
N LEU A 75 2.79 1.90 6.51
CA LEU A 75 1.97 0.81 7.04
C LEU A 75 1.42 -0.10 5.94
N ILE A 76 0.96 0.48 4.82
CA ILE A 76 0.49 -0.30 3.66
C ILE A 76 1.63 -1.13 3.06
N PHE A 77 2.78 -0.52 2.81
CA PHE A 77 3.94 -1.22 2.24
C PHE A 77 4.46 -2.31 3.17
N LEU A 78 4.52 -2.05 4.48
CA LEU A 78 4.88 -3.06 5.48
C LEU A 78 3.89 -4.22 5.48
N GLY A 79 2.58 -3.92 5.45
CA GLY A 79 1.53 -4.92 5.33
C GLY A 79 1.70 -5.78 4.09
N LEU A 80 1.96 -5.17 2.93
CA LEU A 80 2.21 -5.89 1.68
C LEU A 80 3.49 -6.73 1.72
N ILE A 81 4.57 -6.25 2.33
CA ILE A 81 5.82 -7.02 2.48
C ILE A 81 5.59 -8.24 3.38
N LEU A 82 4.87 -8.08 4.49
CA LEU A 82 4.50 -9.20 5.36
C LEU A 82 3.59 -10.20 4.67
N ALA A 83 2.70 -9.71 3.79
CA ALA A 83 1.86 -10.53 2.94
C ALA A 83 2.65 -11.31 1.87
N ALA A 84 3.90 -10.96 1.56
CA ALA A 84 4.75 -11.73 0.65
C ALA A 84 5.34 -13.02 1.27
N HIS A 85 5.12 -13.27 2.56
CA HIS A 85 5.68 -14.44 3.24
C HIS A 85 4.96 -15.75 2.84
N PRO A 86 5.64 -16.91 2.64
CA PRO A 86 5.04 -18.17 2.16
C PRO A 86 3.85 -18.72 2.98
N SER A 87 3.81 -18.39 4.26
CA SER A 87 2.69 -18.74 5.15
C SER A 87 1.39 -17.97 4.88
N THR A 88 1.41 -16.91 4.08
CA THR A 88 0.22 -16.18 3.64
C THR A 88 -0.26 -16.71 2.27
N PRO A 89 -1.52 -16.49 1.89
CA PRO A 89 -2.01 -16.87 0.56
C PRO A 89 -1.35 -16.08 -0.58
N LEU A 90 -0.92 -14.84 -0.34
CA LEU A 90 -0.26 -14.00 -1.33
C LEU A 90 1.23 -14.31 -1.51
N GLY A 91 1.87 -14.97 -0.54
CA GLY A 91 3.30 -15.31 -0.60
C GLY A 91 3.60 -16.71 -1.15
N ARG A 92 2.62 -17.45 -1.67
CA ARG A 92 2.82 -18.82 -2.19
C ARG A 92 2.11 -19.09 -3.51
N GLY A 93 2.68 -19.97 -4.33
CA GLY A 93 2.09 -20.42 -5.60
C GLY A 93 1.63 -19.25 -6.48
N ARG A 94 0.38 -19.31 -6.97
CA ARG A 94 -0.20 -18.27 -7.83
C ARG A 94 -0.39 -16.92 -7.12
N GLY A 95 -0.45 -16.91 -5.78
CA GLY A 95 -0.62 -15.68 -5.00
C GLY A 95 0.54 -14.71 -5.17
N VAL A 96 1.76 -15.23 -5.36
CA VAL A 96 2.97 -14.42 -5.59
C VAL A 96 2.83 -13.60 -6.87
N VAL A 97 2.31 -14.22 -7.93
CA VAL A 97 2.07 -13.55 -9.23
C VAL A 97 1.02 -12.46 -9.10
N VAL A 98 -0.08 -12.76 -8.39
CA VAL A 98 -1.15 -11.79 -8.15
C VAL A 98 -0.65 -10.61 -7.33
N GLY A 99 0.16 -10.86 -6.27
CA GLY A 99 0.77 -9.81 -5.46
C GLY A 99 1.75 -8.95 -6.25
N MET A 100 2.66 -9.58 -7.01
CA MET A 100 3.65 -8.90 -7.86
C MET A 100 2.98 -8.01 -8.91
N LEU A 101 2.09 -8.58 -9.74
CA LEU A 101 1.40 -7.83 -10.78
C LEU A 101 0.48 -6.76 -10.20
N GLY A 102 -0.21 -7.06 -9.09
CA GLY A 102 -1.05 -6.10 -8.39
C GLY A 102 -0.26 -4.87 -7.95
N CYS A 103 0.88 -5.06 -7.27
CA CYS A 103 1.73 -3.94 -6.84
C CYS A 103 2.29 -3.14 -8.04
N PHE A 104 2.70 -3.81 -9.12
CA PHE A 104 3.22 -3.13 -10.32
C PHE A 104 2.15 -2.33 -11.06
N ILE A 105 0.97 -2.91 -11.25
CA ILE A 105 -0.15 -2.22 -11.91
C ILE A 105 -0.59 -1.02 -11.06
N ILE A 106 -0.72 -1.19 -9.74
CA ILE A 106 -1.09 -0.08 -8.84
C ILE A 106 -0.02 1.01 -8.88
N GLY A 107 1.27 0.65 -8.79
CA GLY A 107 2.38 1.62 -8.87
C GLY A 107 2.41 2.37 -10.20
N LEU A 108 2.20 1.67 -11.32
CA LEU A 108 2.14 2.27 -12.64
C LEU A 108 0.93 3.21 -12.78
N LEU A 109 -0.27 2.74 -12.42
CA LEU A 109 -1.48 3.55 -12.46
C LEU A 109 -1.35 4.80 -11.58
N TRP A 110 -0.69 4.70 -10.42
CA TRP A 110 -0.44 5.83 -9.53
C TRP A 110 0.40 6.91 -10.22
N ILE A 111 1.55 6.53 -10.78
CA ILE A 111 2.45 7.47 -11.46
C ILE A 111 1.78 8.04 -12.73
N CYS A 112 1.12 7.19 -13.53
CA CYS A 112 0.39 7.63 -14.71
C CYS A 112 -0.69 8.65 -14.36
N THR A 113 -1.48 8.40 -13.32
CA THR A 113 -2.50 9.34 -12.84
C THR A 113 -1.86 10.66 -12.44
N TYR A 114 -0.80 10.64 -11.62
CA TYR A 114 -0.07 11.85 -11.24
C TYR A 114 0.42 12.67 -12.45
N TYR A 115 0.97 12.02 -13.48
CA TYR A 115 1.45 12.71 -14.68
C TYR A 115 0.33 13.24 -15.57
N ILE A 116 -0.77 12.51 -15.72
CA ILE A 116 -1.91 12.96 -16.55
C ILE A 116 -2.57 14.20 -15.93
N PHE A 117 -2.63 14.26 -14.60
CA PHE A 117 -3.27 15.34 -13.86
C PHE A 117 -2.29 16.38 -13.31
N SER A 118 -1.03 16.37 -13.75
CA SER A 118 0.01 17.27 -13.23
C SER A 118 -0.23 18.76 -13.51
N GLU A 119 -1.27 19.11 -14.27
CA GLU A 119 -1.72 20.49 -14.41
C GLU A 119 -2.25 21.02 -13.06
N PRO A 120 -1.78 22.19 -12.57
CA PRO A 120 -2.09 22.69 -11.23
C PRO A 120 -3.58 22.72 -10.90
N THR A 121 -4.41 23.12 -11.85
CA THR A 121 -5.87 23.23 -11.72
C THR A 121 -6.61 21.90 -11.68
N LYS A 122 -6.02 20.80 -12.15
CA LYS A 122 -6.66 19.47 -12.18
C LYS A 122 -6.19 18.56 -11.06
N LEU A 123 -5.05 18.88 -10.47
CA LEU A 123 -4.42 18.16 -9.37
C LEU A 123 -5.21 18.33 -8.07
N GLU A 124 -5.77 19.53 -7.84
CA GLU A 124 -6.53 19.89 -6.63
C GLU A 124 -7.76 19.00 -6.43
N ASP A 125 -8.39 18.57 -7.53
CA ASP A 125 -9.59 17.74 -7.54
C ASP A 125 -9.34 16.27 -7.15
N ILE A 126 -8.09 15.81 -7.15
CA ILE A 126 -7.77 14.41 -6.85
C ILE A 126 -7.30 14.25 -5.40
N PRO A 127 -8.10 13.58 -4.54
CA PRO A 127 -7.74 13.36 -3.15
C PRO A 127 -6.41 12.61 -3.02
N VAL A 128 -5.66 12.96 -1.99
CA VAL A 128 -4.32 12.44 -1.65
C VAL A 128 -3.22 12.87 -2.64
N LEU A 129 -3.48 12.88 -3.94
CA LEU A 129 -2.47 13.25 -4.95
C LEU A 129 -2.09 14.74 -4.90
N ASN A 130 -3.03 15.61 -4.52
CA ASN A 130 -2.85 17.06 -4.41
C ASN A 130 -1.78 17.50 -3.38
N ASP A 131 -1.63 16.78 -2.26
CA ASP A 131 -0.72 17.18 -1.17
C ASP A 131 0.71 16.68 -1.32
N LEU A 132 0.91 15.66 -2.15
CA LEU A 132 2.19 14.96 -2.24
C LEU A 132 3.17 15.63 -3.21
N GLY A 133 2.67 16.32 -4.24
CA GLY A 133 3.49 16.89 -5.31
C GLY A 133 4.45 15.84 -5.88
N GLN A 134 5.76 16.15 -5.92
CA GLN A 134 6.79 15.21 -6.39
C GLN A 134 6.90 13.92 -5.57
N LYS A 135 6.44 13.90 -4.31
CA LYS A 135 6.48 12.69 -3.45
C LYS A 135 5.56 11.58 -3.97
N ASN A 136 4.62 11.88 -4.88
CA ASN A 136 3.83 10.87 -5.58
C ASN A 136 4.70 9.88 -6.37
N LEU A 137 5.83 10.35 -6.92
CA LEU A 137 6.78 9.48 -7.62
C LEU A 137 7.44 8.48 -6.65
N ILE A 138 7.74 8.93 -5.43
CA ILE A 138 8.32 8.08 -4.38
C ILE A 138 7.32 6.99 -3.98
N VAL A 139 6.03 7.31 -3.86
CA VAL A 139 4.98 6.32 -3.56
C VAL A 139 4.89 5.27 -4.67
N GLY A 140 4.89 5.68 -5.94
CA GLY A 140 4.89 4.76 -7.07
C GLY A 140 6.13 3.85 -7.10
N ILE A 141 7.32 4.38 -6.83
CA ILE A 141 8.55 3.60 -6.67
C ILE A 141 8.45 2.63 -5.48
N GLY A 142 7.81 3.04 -4.39
CA GLY A 142 7.53 2.17 -3.24
C GLY A 142 6.71 0.95 -3.61
N PHE A 143 5.64 1.13 -4.39
CA PHE A 143 4.84 0.01 -4.92
C PHE A 143 5.66 -0.93 -5.80
N MET A 144 6.56 -0.40 -6.64
CA MET A 144 7.47 -1.22 -7.44
C MET A 144 8.46 -2.00 -6.56
N ALA A 145 9.04 -1.39 -5.53
CA ALA A 145 9.94 -2.07 -4.60
C ALA A 145 9.25 -3.24 -3.86
N VAL A 146 8.00 -3.04 -3.43
CA VAL A 146 7.18 -4.09 -2.83
C VAL A 146 6.88 -5.21 -3.84
N GLY A 147 6.54 -4.88 -5.09
CA GLY A 147 6.31 -5.87 -6.13
C GLY A 147 7.55 -6.76 -6.41
N PHE A 148 8.75 -6.18 -6.36
CA PHE A 148 10.00 -6.97 -6.43
C PHE A 148 10.18 -7.90 -5.23
N THR A 149 9.70 -7.52 -4.05
CA THR A 149 9.72 -8.41 -2.87
C THR A 149 8.90 -9.67 -3.12
N TYR A 150 7.76 -9.57 -3.81
CA TYR A 150 7.01 -10.75 -4.29
C TYR A 150 7.78 -11.52 -5.36
N ALA A 151 8.41 -10.82 -6.32
CA ALA A 151 9.19 -11.45 -7.39
C ALA A 151 10.38 -12.30 -6.92
N THR A 152 10.87 -12.08 -5.70
CA THR A 152 11.96 -12.91 -5.11
C THR A 152 11.46 -14.17 -4.39
N ARG A 153 10.15 -14.36 -4.28
CA ARG A 153 9.52 -15.46 -3.50
C ARG A 153 8.91 -16.55 -4.39
N TRP A 154 9.39 -16.67 -5.62
CA TRP A 154 9.00 -17.76 -6.52
C TRP A 154 9.67 -19.06 -6.05
N GLU A 155 8.97 -19.79 -5.18
CA GLU A 155 9.25 -21.18 -4.78
C GLU A 155 7.99 -22.04 -4.92
#